data_AF-A0A0B3AS23-F1
#
_entry.id   AF-A0A0B3AS23-F1
#
_cell.length_a   1.000
_cell.length_b   1.000
_cell.length_c   1.000
_cell.angle_alpha   90.00
_cell.angle_beta   90.00
_cell.angle_gamma   90.00
#
_symmetry.space_group_name_H-M   'P 1'
#
loop_
_entity.id
_entity.type
_entity.pdbx_description
1 polymer ?
#
loop_
_entity_poly.entity_id
_entity_poly.type
_entity_poly.pdbx_seq_one_letter_code
_entity_poly.pdbx_strand_id
1 'polypeptide(L)'
;MTVKKQKTVLSPANVGSGAGEGSKEKGERTKPFKTALVGKIVVSSELDAKQLYEKSSFGELAEDRIQYSLVEALYLLSKGRIKVNSSGKGKETALDFTSFLKQSSKLEPNFYTRFIVFKDMRNRGYIVKTALKFGADFRVYNKGVKPGQDHARWILYPVSEGSTLTWQDFAAKNRVAHSTKKRLLIGVVDNEGDVTYYEISWQRP
;
A
#
# COMPACT_ATOMS: atom_id res chain seq x y z
N MET A 1 4.46 29.06 6.74
CA MET A 1 4.30 27.59 6.81
C MET A 1 5.58 26.99 6.22
N THR A 2 6.51 26.55 7.07
CA THR A 2 7.80 26.05 6.58
C THR A 2 7.66 24.58 6.22
N VAL A 3 7.63 24.27 4.93
CA VAL A 3 7.88 22.89 4.48
C VAL A 3 9.35 22.65 4.76
N LYS A 4 9.67 22.01 5.90
CA LYS A 4 11.00 21.44 6.06
C LYS A 4 11.13 20.42 4.95
N LYS A 5 11.94 20.72 3.93
CA LYS A 5 12.50 19.72 3.03
C LYS A 5 13.45 18.86 3.86
N GLN A 6 12.88 18.04 4.76
CA GLN A 6 13.58 16.85 5.18
C GLN A 6 13.56 15.97 3.94
N LYS A 7 14.60 16.13 3.11
CA LYS A 7 15.07 15.03 2.28
C LYS A 7 15.50 13.97 3.30
N THR A 8 14.53 13.23 3.84
CA THR A 8 14.83 11.96 4.46
C THR A 8 15.21 11.08 3.28
N VAL A 9 16.46 11.27 2.81
CA VAL A 9 17.19 10.16 2.21
C VAL A 9 17.16 9.15 3.34
N LEU A 10 16.23 8.19 3.25
CA LEU A 10 16.33 6.97 4.02
C LEU A 10 17.56 6.27 3.43
N SER A 11 18.75 6.77 3.81
CA SER A 11 20.02 6.21 3.39
C SER A 11 20.08 4.77 3.86
N PRO A 12 20.60 3.84 3.05
CA PRO A 12 21.00 2.55 3.56
C PRO A 12 22.00 2.81 4.70
N ALA A 13 21.78 2.17 5.85
CA ALA A 13 22.73 2.22 6.95
C ALA A 13 24.12 1.79 6.44
N ASN A 14 25.13 2.52 6.92
CA ASN A 14 26.52 2.43 6.52
C ASN A 14 27.08 1.01 6.68
N VAL A 15 27.90 0.62 5.70
CA VAL A 15 28.62 -0.65 5.61
C VAL A 15 29.68 -0.69 6.71
N GLY A 16 29.42 -1.49 7.74
CA GLY A 16 30.44 -1.95 8.69
C GLY A 16 30.92 -3.33 8.24
N SER A 17 32.19 -3.42 7.87
CA SER A 17 32.91 -4.64 7.56
C SER A 17 32.84 -5.63 8.73
N GLY A 18 32.17 -6.75 8.52
CA GLY A 18 32.19 -7.90 9.41
C GLY A 18 31.95 -9.14 8.56
N ALA A 19 33.01 -9.90 8.30
CA ALA A 19 32.91 -11.24 7.72
C ALA A 19 32.03 -12.10 8.62
N GLY A 20 30.94 -12.62 8.07
CA GLY A 20 29.96 -13.42 8.78
C GLY A 20 29.08 -14.14 7.79
N GLU A 21 29.18 -15.46 7.80
CA GLU A 21 28.63 -16.39 6.83
C GLU A 21 27.10 -16.31 6.68
N GLY A 22 26.66 -16.44 5.43
CA GLY A 22 25.48 -17.20 5.01
C GLY A 22 24.22 -17.16 5.88
N SER A 23 23.26 -16.33 5.48
CA SER A 23 21.84 -16.63 5.69
C SER A 23 21.02 -16.18 4.48
N LYS A 24 21.00 -17.04 3.46
CA LYS A 24 19.97 -16.99 2.41
C LYS A 24 18.63 -17.32 3.08
N GLU A 25 17.81 -16.30 3.38
CA GLU A 25 16.38 -16.50 3.64
C GLU A 25 15.72 -17.05 2.38
N LYS A 26 15.65 -18.38 2.29
CA LYS A 26 14.81 -19.10 1.32
C LYS A 26 13.35 -18.82 1.69
N GLY A 27 12.76 -17.80 1.08
CA GLY A 27 11.32 -17.58 1.14
C GLY A 27 10.58 -18.81 0.62
N GLU A 28 9.82 -19.45 1.49
CA GLU A 28 8.93 -20.57 1.22
C GLU A 28 7.99 -20.19 0.05
N ARG A 29 8.19 -20.78 -1.14
CA ARG A 29 7.34 -20.54 -2.31
C ARG A 29 5.99 -21.22 -2.08
N THR A 30 5.13 -20.52 -1.35
CA THR A 30 3.71 -20.86 -1.20
C THR A 30 3.04 -20.80 -2.57
N LYS A 31 2.27 -21.83 -2.92
CA LYS A 31 1.52 -21.88 -4.18
C LYS A 31 0.54 -20.69 -4.22
N PRO A 32 0.32 -20.07 -5.39
CA PRO A 32 -0.65 -18.98 -5.48
C PRO A 32 -2.07 -19.52 -5.28
N PHE A 33 -2.79 -18.95 -4.31
CA PHE A 33 -4.20 -19.28 -4.06
C PHE A 33 -5.14 -18.52 -5.00
N LYS A 34 -6.35 -19.03 -5.20
CA LYS A 34 -7.32 -18.40 -6.10
C LYS A 34 -8.09 -17.28 -5.39
N THR A 35 -8.40 -16.26 -6.18
CA THR A 35 -9.17 -15.10 -5.75
C THR A 35 -10.14 -14.69 -6.86
N ALA A 36 -11.26 -14.08 -6.48
CA ALA A 36 -12.26 -13.60 -7.42
C ALA A 36 -12.41 -12.08 -7.32
N LEU A 37 -12.41 -11.39 -8.46
CA LEU A 37 -12.73 -9.96 -8.55
C LEU A 37 -14.25 -9.79 -8.58
N VAL A 38 -14.81 -9.13 -7.56
CA VAL A 38 -16.23 -8.83 -7.42
C VAL A 38 -16.39 -7.31 -7.27
N GLY A 39 -16.86 -6.63 -8.33
CA GLY A 39 -16.96 -5.18 -8.35
C GLY A 39 -15.59 -4.49 -8.21
N LYS A 40 -15.37 -3.82 -7.06
CA LYS A 40 -14.10 -3.12 -6.73
C LYS A 40 -13.27 -3.83 -5.65
N ILE A 41 -13.62 -5.07 -5.29
CA ILE A 41 -12.91 -5.85 -4.28
C ILE A 41 -12.48 -7.20 -4.84
N VAL A 42 -11.34 -7.71 -4.36
CA VAL A 42 -10.87 -9.06 -4.67
C VAL A 42 -11.07 -9.91 -3.42
N VAL A 43 -11.70 -11.08 -3.55
CA VAL A 43 -12.07 -11.91 -2.41
C VAL A 43 -11.48 -13.32 -2.51
N SER A 44 -11.19 -13.92 -1.35
CA SER A 44 -10.80 -15.32 -1.25
C SER A 44 -11.27 -15.92 0.06
N SER A 45 -11.73 -17.16 0.01
CA SER A 45 -12.10 -17.99 1.16
C SER A 45 -11.07 -19.08 1.45
N GLU A 46 -9.95 -19.12 0.73
CA GLU A 46 -8.93 -20.16 0.92
C GLU A 46 -8.19 -19.98 2.25
N LEU A 47 -7.74 -21.09 2.85
CA LEU A 47 -6.99 -21.07 4.11
C LEU A 47 -5.69 -20.26 4.00
N ASP A 48 -5.03 -20.31 2.84
CA ASP A 48 -3.82 -19.52 2.56
C ASP A 48 -4.08 -18.01 2.64
N ALA A 49 -5.28 -17.55 2.29
CA ALA A 49 -5.68 -16.15 2.43
C ALA A 49 -5.76 -15.75 3.92
N LYS A 50 -6.36 -16.61 4.76
CA LYS A 50 -6.46 -16.38 6.22
C LYS A 50 -5.08 -16.36 6.87
N GLN A 51 -4.20 -17.30 6.52
CA GLN A 51 -2.82 -17.32 6.99
C GLN A 51 -2.03 -16.08 6.56
N LEU A 52 -2.24 -15.61 5.33
CA LEU A 52 -1.61 -14.39 4.83
C LEU A 52 -2.05 -13.15 5.61
N TYR A 53 -3.34 -13.05 5.93
CA TYR A 53 -3.90 -12.00 6.77
C TYR A 53 -3.25 -11.99 8.16
N GLU A 54 -3.15 -13.13 8.82
CA GLU A 54 -2.54 -13.27 10.16
C GLU A 54 -1.04 -12.91 10.16
N LYS A 55 -0.29 -13.38 9.16
CA LYS A 55 1.17 -13.18 9.08
C LYS A 55 1.54 -11.76 8.67
N SER A 56 0.88 -11.20 7.67
CA SER A 56 1.33 -9.97 6.97
C SER A 56 0.28 -8.87 6.85
N SER A 57 -0.90 -9.05 7.46
CA SER A 57 -1.98 -8.05 7.50
C SER A 57 -2.39 -7.54 6.11
N PHE A 58 -2.44 -8.43 5.12
CA PHE A 58 -3.03 -8.14 3.81
C PHE A 58 -4.52 -8.43 3.82
N GLY A 59 -5.31 -7.52 3.24
CA GLY A 59 -6.76 -7.65 3.19
C GLY A 59 -7.44 -7.42 4.54
N GLU A 60 -8.76 -7.42 4.56
CA GLU A 60 -9.61 -7.30 5.74
C GLU A 60 -10.48 -8.57 5.85
N LEU A 61 -10.65 -9.07 7.06
CA LEU A 61 -11.57 -10.18 7.32
C LEU A 61 -13.00 -9.65 7.30
N ALA A 62 -13.82 -10.20 6.40
CA ALA A 62 -15.25 -9.91 6.33
C ALA A 62 -16.02 -11.24 6.25
N GLU A 63 -16.82 -11.51 7.28
CA GLU A 63 -17.49 -12.80 7.47
C GLU A 63 -16.46 -13.94 7.47
N ASP A 64 -16.52 -14.83 6.48
CA ASP A 64 -15.63 -15.99 6.34
C ASP A 64 -14.65 -15.86 5.15
N ARG A 65 -14.47 -14.63 4.64
CA ARG A 65 -13.63 -14.35 3.47
C ARG A 65 -12.66 -13.22 3.75
N ILE A 66 -11.51 -13.26 3.11
CA ILE A 66 -10.57 -12.14 3.08
C ILE A 66 -10.89 -11.27 1.87
N GLN A 67 -11.10 -9.98 2.12
CA GLN A 67 -11.29 -8.97 1.09
C GLN A 67 -10.00 -8.15 0.92
N TYR A 68 -9.51 -8.07 -0.31
CA TYR A 68 -8.37 -7.26 -0.70
C TYR A 68 -8.85 -6.05 -1.49
N SER A 69 -8.27 -4.89 -1.19
CA SER A 69 -8.37 -3.75 -2.09
C SER A 69 -7.71 -4.07 -3.44
N LEU A 70 -8.11 -3.37 -4.50
CA LEU A 70 -7.50 -3.55 -5.83
C LEU A 70 -5.97 -3.36 -5.80
N VAL A 71 -5.49 -2.40 -4.99
CA VAL A 71 -4.07 -2.11 -4.83
C VAL A 71 -3.33 -3.28 -4.14
N GLU A 72 -3.91 -3.83 -3.07
CA GLU A 72 -3.35 -5.01 -2.39
C GLU A 72 -3.32 -6.23 -3.31
N ALA A 73 -4.41 -6.47 -4.04
CA ALA A 73 -4.50 -7.58 -4.97
C ALA A 73 -3.46 -7.47 -6.09
N LEU A 74 -3.28 -6.28 -6.70
CA LEU A 74 -2.27 -6.08 -7.73
C LEU A 74 -0.85 -6.30 -7.18
N TYR A 75 -0.58 -5.88 -5.94
CA TYR A 75 0.68 -6.16 -5.28
C TYR A 75 0.91 -7.66 -5.09
N LEU A 76 -0.06 -8.40 -4.55
CA LEU A 76 0.04 -9.84 -4.35
C LEU A 76 0.17 -10.61 -5.67
N LEU A 77 -0.55 -10.16 -6.70
CA LEU A 77 -0.45 -10.69 -8.06
C LEU A 77 0.96 -10.47 -8.63
N SER A 78 1.54 -9.27 -8.45
CA SER A 78 2.91 -8.96 -8.87
C SER A 78 3.98 -9.81 -8.17
N LYS A 79 3.68 -10.29 -6.95
CA LYS A 79 4.54 -11.19 -6.19
C LYS A 79 4.26 -12.67 -6.48
N GLY A 80 3.33 -12.98 -7.39
CA GLY A 80 2.94 -14.34 -7.74
C GLY A 80 2.27 -15.10 -6.59
N ARG A 81 1.65 -14.40 -5.62
CA ARG A 81 1.03 -15.00 -4.43
C ARG A 81 -0.44 -15.32 -4.61
N ILE A 82 -1.11 -14.71 -5.59
CA ILE A 82 -2.52 -14.93 -5.89
C ILE A 82 -2.74 -15.11 -7.38
N LYS A 83 -3.84 -15.77 -7.74
CA LYS A 83 -4.45 -15.71 -9.08
C LYS A 83 -5.77 -14.97 -8.98
N VAL A 84 -5.95 -13.94 -9.80
CA VAL A 84 -7.19 -13.15 -9.82
C VAL A 84 -8.03 -13.60 -11.01
N ASN A 85 -9.21 -14.11 -10.71
CA ASN A 85 -10.20 -14.46 -11.72
C ASN A 85 -11.31 -13.40 -11.73
N SER A 86 -11.73 -12.96 -12.91
CA SER A 86 -12.90 -12.10 -13.07
C SER A 86 -14.03 -12.90 -13.72
N SER A 87 -15.23 -12.79 -13.13
CA SER A 87 -16.46 -13.29 -13.73
C SER A 87 -17.07 -12.18 -14.57
N GLY A 88 -16.82 -12.22 -15.88
CA GLY A 88 -17.37 -11.28 -16.85
C GLY A 88 -17.98 -12.04 -18.02
N LYS A 89 -19.20 -11.67 -18.43
CA LYS A 89 -19.93 -12.29 -19.55
C LYS A 89 -20.09 -13.82 -19.43
N GLY A 90 -20.32 -14.33 -18.22
CA GLY A 90 -20.57 -15.77 -17.99
C GLY A 90 -19.35 -16.69 -18.12
N LYS A 91 -18.14 -16.14 -18.29
CA LYS A 91 -16.89 -16.92 -18.33
C LYS A 91 -15.91 -16.42 -17.27
N GLU A 92 -15.35 -17.36 -16.53
CA GLU A 92 -14.27 -17.08 -15.60
C GLU A 92 -12.96 -16.91 -16.38
N THR A 93 -12.35 -15.73 -16.26
CA THR A 93 -11.09 -15.40 -16.95
C THR A 93 -10.03 -15.04 -15.93
N ALA A 94 -8.89 -15.72 -16.00
CA ALA A 94 -7.72 -15.36 -15.21
C ALA A 94 -7.13 -14.05 -15.75
N LEU A 95 -6.96 -13.07 -14.87
CA LEU A 95 -6.35 -11.80 -15.19
C LEU A 95 -4.86 -11.84 -14.89
N ASP A 96 -4.06 -11.52 -15.89
CA ASP A 96 -2.64 -11.24 -15.69
C ASP A 96 -2.43 -9.84 -15.08
N PHE A 97 -1.18 -9.52 -14.74
CA PHE A 97 -0.83 -8.24 -14.11
C PHE A 97 -1.30 -7.04 -14.95
N THR A 98 -1.05 -7.08 -16.26
CA THR A 98 -1.35 -5.96 -17.17
C THR A 98 -2.86 -5.76 -17.34
N SER A 99 -3.62 -6.85 -17.51
CA SER A 99 -5.08 -6.80 -17.65
C SER A 99 -5.73 -6.35 -16.35
N PHE A 100 -5.26 -6.86 -15.21
CA PHE A 100 -5.76 -6.45 -13.90
C PHE A 100 -5.46 -4.97 -13.63
N LEU A 101 -4.23 -4.51 -13.87
CA LEU A 101 -3.86 -3.09 -13.74
C LEU A 101 -4.74 -2.20 -14.62
N LYS A 102 -4.95 -2.55 -15.89
CA LYS A 102 -5.80 -1.78 -16.82
C LYS A 102 -7.24 -1.73 -16.34
N GLN A 103 -7.78 -2.84 -15.82
CA GLN A 103 -9.13 -2.89 -15.28
C GLN A 103 -9.26 -2.06 -14.01
N SER A 104 -8.33 -2.18 -13.07
CA SER A 104 -8.33 -1.42 -11.82
C SER A 104 -8.17 0.09 -12.05
N SER A 105 -7.32 0.51 -13.01
CA SER A 105 -7.17 1.92 -13.38
C SER A 105 -8.43 2.54 -13.99
N LYS A 106 -9.35 1.73 -14.53
CA LYS A 106 -10.68 2.21 -14.96
C LYS A 106 -11.66 2.35 -13.80
N LEU A 107 -11.49 1.57 -12.74
CA LEU A 107 -12.39 1.53 -11.58
C LEU A 107 -12.08 2.60 -10.54
N GLU A 108 -10.81 2.96 -10.41
CA GLU A 108 -10.33 3.95 -9.44
C GLU A 108 -9.40 4.98 -10.09
N PRO A 109 -9.64 6.29 -9.88
CA PRO A 109 -8.70 7.32 -10.32
C PRO A 109 -7.39 7.22 -9.54
N ASN A 110 -6.29 7.67 -10.16
CA ASN A 110 -4.94 7.66 -9.57
C ASN A 110 -4.47 6.28 -9.08
N PHE A 111 -5.07 5.19 -9.57
CA PHE A 111 -4.79 3.84 -9.11
C PHE A 111 -3.32 3.46 -9.28
N TYR A 112 -2.70 3.83 -10.40
CA TYR A 112 -1.29 3.54 -10.68
C TYR A 112 -0.36 4.20 -9.66
N THR A 113 -0.54 5.50 -9.39
CA THR A 113 0.22 6.24 -8.37
C THR A 113 0.03 5.62 -6.97
N ARG A 114 -1.20 5.28 -6.61
CA ARG A 114 -1.50 4.60 -5.34
C ARG A 114 -0.82 3.23 -5.24
N PHE A 115 -0.78 2.48 -6.34
CA PHE A 115 -0.09 1.20 -6.42
C PHE A 115 1.42 1.32 -6.25
N ILE A 116 2.07 2.27 -6.92
CA ILE A 116 3.52 2.47 -6.79
C ILE A 116 3.89 2.76 -5.34
N VAL A 117 3.20 3.73 -4.71
CA VAL A 117 3.44 4.10 -3.31
C VAL A 117 3.17 2.92 -2.37
N PHE A 118 2.09 2.19 -2.59
CA PHE A 118 1.77 1.01 -1.78
C PHE A 118 2.85 -0.08 -1.91
N LYS A 119 3.29 -0.37 -3.14
CA LYS A 119 4.33 -1.36 -3.45
C LYS A 119 5.64 -0.98 -2.77
N ASP A 120 6.06 0.28 -2.88
CA ASP A 120 7.30 0.78 -2.26
C ASP A 120 7.23 0.65 -0.73
N MET A 121 6.17 1.14 -0.08
CA MET A 121 6.00 1.02 1.37
C MET A 121 5.98 -0.43 1.87
N ARG A 122 5.25 -1.32 1.18
CA ARG A 122 5.21 -2.75 1.51
C ARG A 122 6.57 -3.42 1.31
N ASN A 123 7.30 -3.09 0.24
CA ASN A 123 8.67 -3.60 0.01
C ASN A 123 9.65 -3.13 1.10
N ARG A 124 9.46 -1.92 1.65
CA ARG A 124 10.26 -1.41 2.78
C ARG A 124 9.92 -2.05 4.14
N GLY A 125 8.91 -2.91 4.19
CA GLY A 125 8.48 -3.64 5.39
C GLY A 125 7.46 -2.91 6.25
N TYR A 126 6.88 -1.81 5.76
CA TYR A 126 5.76 -1.16 6.46
C TYR A 126 4.45 -1.90 6.22
N ILE A 127 3.56 -1.88 7.21
CA ILE A 127 2.19 -2.36 7.01
C ILE A 127 1.35 -1.18 6.55
N VAL A 128 0.77 -1.32 5.35
CA VAL A 128 -0.08 -0.31 4.71
C VAL A 128 -1.49 -0.86 4.62
N LYS A 129 -2.45 -0.09 5.14
CA LYS A 129 -3.88 -0.38 5.07
C LYS A 129 -4.62 0.78 4.42
N THR A 130 -5.78 0.51 3.84
CA THR A 130 -6.65 1.57 3.32
C THR A 130 -7.16 2.45 4.46
N ALA A 131 -7.31 3.74 4.18
CA ALA A 131 -7.82 4.73 5.14
C ALA A 131 -9.10 5.43 4.65
N LEU A 132 -9.85 4.77 3.76
CA LEU A 132 -11.04 5.34 3.12
C LEU A 132 -12.07 5.87 4.13
N LYS A 133 -12.22 5.19 5.28
CA LYS A 133 -13.09 5.62 6.40
C LYS A 133 -12.75 7.01 6.96
N PHE A 134 -11.50 7.46 6.80
CA PHE A 134 -11.01 8.75 7.28
C PHE A 134 -10.90 9.80 6.18
N GLY A 135 -11.28 9.48 4.93
CA GLY A 135 -11.08 10.35 3.78
C GLY A 135 -9.63 10.42 3.30
N ALA A 136 -8.83 9.39 3.59
CA ALA A 136 -7.44 9.28 3.15
C ALA A 136 -7.18 7.99 2.36
N ASP A 137 -6.10 7.97 1.57
CA ASP A 137 -5.72 6.79 0.81
C ASP A 137 -5.24 5.67 1.70
N PHE A 138 -4.19 5.94 2.50
CA PHE A 138 -3.53 4.93 3.29
C PHE A 138 -3.25 5.37 4.72
N ARG A 139 -3.28 4.38 5.62
CA ARG A 139 -2.71 4.47 6.96
C ARG A 139 -1.52 3.53 7.04
N VAL A 140 -0.41 4.02 7.56
CA VAL A 140 0.86 3.29 7.59
C VAL A 140 1.29 3.08 9.02
N TYR A 141 1.57 1.82 9.35
CA TYR A 141 2.06 1.38 10.66
C TYR A 141 3.57 1.22 10.61
N ASN A 142 4.25 1.38 11.75
CA ASN A 142 5.68 1.10 11.85
C ASN A 142 5.99 -0.37 11.50
N LYS A 143 7.25 -0.64 11.17
CA LYS A 143 7.71 -2.00 10.88
C LYS A 143 7.49 -2.90 12.10
N GLY A 144 7.00 -4.10 11.88
CA GLY A 144 6.72 -5.08 12.94
C GLY A 144 5.44 -4.81 13.75
N VAL A 145 4.75 -3.70 13.53
CA VAL A 145 3.52 -3.34 14.25
C VAL A 145 2.29 -3.75 13.46
N LYS A 146 1.50 -4.69 13.98
CA LYS A 146 0.24 -5.09 13.35
C LYS A 146 -0.90 -4.13 13.69
N PRO A 147 -1.88 -3.94 12.80
CA PRO A 147 -3.11 -3.23 13.14
C PRO A 147 -3.77 -3.86 14.37
N GLY A 148 -4.08 -3.04 15.38
CA GLY A 148 -4.64 -3.49 16.67
C GLY A 148 -3.62 -3.56 17.80
N GLN A 149 -2.31 -3.65 17.51
CA GLN A 149 -1.25 -3.58 18.53
C GLN A 149 -0.88 -2.14 18.87
N ASP A 150 -0.80 -1.28 17.86
CA ASP A 150 -0.53 0.14 18.02
C ASP A 150 -1.27 0.94 16.92
N HIS A 151 -1.32 2.25 17.08
CA HIS A 151 -1.91 3.16 16.13
C HIS A 151 -1.04 3.32 14.88
N ALA A 152 -1.66 3.66 13.76
CA ALA A 152 -0.90 4.07 12.57
C ALA A 152 0.01 5.26 12.93
N ARG A 153 1.17 5.36 12.28
CA ARG A 153 2.08 6.51 12.43
C ARG A 153 1.70 7.63 11.47
N TRP A 154 1.39 7.25 10.23
CA TRP A 154 1.14 8.18 9.14
C TRP A 154 -0.22 7.97 8.49
N ILE A 155 -0.80 9.09 8.06
CA ILE A 155 -1.77 9.12 6.98
C ILE A 155 -1.01 9.48 5.71
N LEU A 156 -1.04 8.60 4.72
CA LEU A 156 -0.25 8.70 3.49
C LEU A 156 -1.15 9.02 2.30
N TYR A 157 -0.84 10.10 1.59
CA TYR A 157 -1.45 10.50 0.32
C TYR A 157 -0.46 10.35 -0.83
N PRO A 158 -0.71 9.44 -1.78
CA PRO A 158 0.01 9.35 -3.05
C PRO A 158 -0.34 10.53 -3.95
N VAL A 159 0.68 11.16 -4.55
CA VAL A 159 0.53 12.29 -5.47
C VAL A 159 1.48 12.06 -6.64
N SER A 160 1.06 12.37 -7.87
CA SER A 160 1.95 12.34 -9.04
C SER A 160 2.69 13.67 -9.13
N GLU A 161 3.98 13.66 -9.47
CA GLU A 161 4.77 14.87 -9.65
C GLU A 161 4.16 15.81 -10.70
N GLY A 162 3.58 15.27 -11.77
CA GLY A 162 2.90 16.06 -12.79
C GLY A 162 1.50 16.57 -12.40
N SER A 163 1.00 16.24 -11.21
CA SER A 163 -0.32 16.67 -10.75
C SER A 163 -0.28 18.00 -9.99
N THR A 164 -1.25 18.87 -10.24
CA THR A 164 -1.40 20.13 -9.52
C THR A 164 -2.11 19.89 -8.18
N LEU A 165 -1.52 20.38 -7.09
CA LEU A 165 -2.11 20.35 -5.76
C LEU A 165 -2.40 21.77 -5.29
N THR A 166 -3.67 22.08 -5.00
CA THR A 166 -4.03 23.41 -4.46
C THR A 166 -3.68 23.52 -2.97
N TRP A 167 -3.53 24.75 -2.48
CA TRP A 167 -3.31 24.99 -1.04
C TRP A 167 -4.49 24.50 -0.19
N GLN A 168 -5.71 24.58 -0.73
CA GLN A 168 -6.94 24.09 -0.12
C GLN A 168 -6.89 22.56 0.01
N ASP A 169 -6.50 21.84 -1.05
CA ASP A 169 -6.35 20.38 -1.01
C ASP A 169 -5.30 19.95 0.01
N PHE A 170 -4.18 20.67 0.06
CA PHE A 170 -3.13 20.43 1.03
C PHE A 170 -3.62 20.65 2.48
N ALA A 171 -4.32 21.77 2.73
CA ALA A 171 -4.90 22.07 4.04
C ALA A 171 -5.94 21.02 4.45
N ALA A 172 -6.76 20.54 3.52
CA ALA A 172 -7.73 19.47 3.76
C ALA A 172 -7.05 18.15 4.16
N LYS A 173 -6.02 17.73 3.41
CA LYS A 173 -5.22 16.54 3.75
C LYS A 173 -4.59 16.65 5.14
N ASN A 174 -4.05 17.83 5.47
CA ASN A 174 -3.47 18.09 6.78
C ASN A 174 -4.50 18.06 7.91
N ARG A 175 -5.70 18.59 7.68
CA ARG A 175 -6.82 18.52 8.63
C ARG A 175 -7.20 17.07 8.96
N VAL A 176 -7.24 16.18 7.96
CA VAL A 176 -7.54 14.74 8.15
C VAL A 176 -6.46 14.04 8.98
N ALA A 177 -5.19 14.30 8.70
CA ALA A 177 -4.09 13.74 9.49
C ALA A 177 -4.15 14.25 10.95
N HIS A 178 -4.43 15.54 11.12
CA HIS A 178 -4.54 16.16 12.44
C HIS A 178 -5.73 15.60 13.24
N SER A 179 -6.91 15.44 12.63
CA SER A 179 -8.11 14.92 13.31
C SER A 179 -7.94 13.47 13.78
N THR A 180 -7.13 12.69 13.07
CA THR A 180 -6.81 11.30 13.44
C THR A 180 -5.63 11.18 14.41
N LYS A 181 -5.02 12.32 14.82
CA LYS A 181 -3.78 12.39 15.63
C LYS A 181 -2.63 11.61 14.97
N LYS A 182 -2.43 11.84 13.67
CA LYS A 182 -1.41 11.16 12.85
C LYS A 182 -0.57 12.19 12.10
N ARG A 183 0.64 11.80 11.70
CA ARG A 183 1.50 12.66 10.89
C ARG A 183 1.09 12.54 9.42
N LEU A 184 1.00 13.67 8.72
CA LEU A 184 0.73 13.69 7.28
C LEU A 184 1.99 13.29 6.52
N LEU A 185 1.87 12.29 5.66
CA LEU A 185 2.91 11.84 4.75
C LEU A 185 2.40 12.00 3.30
N ILE A 186 3.17 12.67 2.46
CA ILE A 186 2.89 12.77 1.02
C ILE A 186 3.92 11.93 0.29
N GLY A 187 3.47 10.94 -0.49
CA GLY A 187 4.32 10.15 -1.38
C GLY A 187 4.21 10.68 -2.80
N VAL A 188 5.23 11.41 -3.25
CA VAL A 188 5.30 11.97 -4.60
C VAL A 188 5.95 10.94 -5.51
N VAL A 189 5.24 10.55 -6.57
CA VAL A 189 5.69 9.62 -7.59
C VAL A 189 6.07 10.39 -8.85
N ASP A 190 7.31 10.24 -9.30
CA ASP A 190 7.77 10.83 -10.56
C ASP A 190 7.35 9.99 -11.78
N ASN A 191 7.77 10.42 -12.96
CA ASN A 191 7.45 9.74 -14.21
C ASN A 191 8.21 8.41 -14.40
N GLU A 192 9.31 8.20 -13.68
CA GLU A 192 10.10 6.96 -13.71
C GLU A 192 9.56 5.91 -12.72
N GLY A 193 8.66 6.33 -11.82
CA GLY A 193 8.02 5.48 -10.82
C GLY A 193 8.77 5.42 -9.49
N ASP A 194 9.74 6.32 -9.28
CA ASP A 194 10.40 6.50 -8.01
C ASP A 194 9.54 7.32 -7.06
N VAL A 195 9.66 7.04 -5.76
CA VAL A 195 8.82 7.64 -4.72
C VAL A 195 9.64 8.46 -3.73
N THR A 196 9.32 9.74 -3.63
CA THR A 196 9.85 10.65 -2.62
C THR A 196 8.79 10.94 -1.56
N TYR A 197 9.14 10.77 -0.28
CA TYR A 197 8.22 11.00 0.83
C TYR A 197 8.51 12.31 1.56
N TYR A 198 7.46 13.13 1.73
CA TYR A 198 7.49 14.36 2.52
C TYR A 198 6.61 14.21 3.75
N GLU A 199 7.22 14.34 4.92
CA GLU A 199 6.50 14.37 6.18
C GLU A 199 6.19 15.81 6.58
N ILE A 200 4.92 16.09 6.82
CA ILE A 200 4.45 17.42 7.21
C ILE A 200 4.16 17.44 8.71
N SER A 201 4.79 18.39 9.39
CA SER A 201 4.53 18.72 10.79
C SER A 201 4.11 20.17 10.90
N TRP A 202 3.06 20.45 11.68
CA TRP A 202 2.72 21.81 12.04
C TRP A 202 3.74 22.35 13.06
N GLN A 203 4.20 23.57 12.86
CA GLN A 203 5.17 24.25 13.73
C GLN A 203 4.49 25.51 14.27
N ARG A 204 4.54 25.71 15.59
CA ARG A 204 4.24 27.01 16.19
C ARG A 204 5.49 27.88 15.99
N PRO A 205 5.40 28.99 15.25
CA PRO A 205 6.50 29.93 15.10
C PRO A 205 6.83 30.62 16.42
#